data_AF-A0A3D5T6I3-F1
#
_entry.id   AF-A0A3D5T6I3-F1
#
_cell.length_a   1.000
_cell.length_b   1.000
_cell.length_c   1.000
_cell.angle_alpha   90.00
_cell.angle_beta   90.00
_cell.angle_gamma   90.00
#
_symmetry.space_group_name_H-M   'P 1'
#
loop_
_entity.id
_entity.type
_entity.pdbx_description
1 polymer ?
#
loop_
_entity_poly.entity_id
_entity_poly.type
_entity_poly.pdbx_seq_one_letter_code
_entity_poly.pdbx_strand_id
1 'polypeptide(L)'
;MQLEGYKTISIRNLLEKRAEYPLSKDGDSWLDVVLADEIKDDVWLITVSSSLLNMLRRNSREQIIEKYYVAGAYNLGTPYLNTGTRMELLHLTKKHLDKMDVAIYKGQMFISGFKKGKDKDDVFAMPERYASKYENYLVGLESWINGGYMPEDDAMGEYEYNSVAESEITGDRINPEYYSKKAVEVRKFLQNETLHKLEDLVDIVMPRPIRDEVGKVIRMADLSYPFDVTGLSEQTITNVTLQKNDILFTTMGNVKPFLVPDEVNETVYVSPHILVLRCRDIQPEYLFLYLNSEVCQTILDSQKIGSFVQKITRRSVAKIPVIVPTKDEQEYKAQAYILTHIEKRSYQAQSDANTRIVAYLNGLQKLQAKKAENVEDVLSMELLETLKVHSTNQLQEMLHDDWKELNDCFRVGAYKATLILAGSILEAVLIDWLSEIKGHDYFTEDYVITDRNGRQKRADLIDYINEIKYIERPHWIDEATKAHEIRKKRNLVHAKLGINSDEINEETCRMVIDYLRDVIKTRGVEEQ
;
A
#
# COMPACT_ATOMS: atom_id res chain seq x y z
N MET A 1 15.77 24.18 -50.63
CA MET A 1 16.04 23.28 -49.49
C MET A 1 15.19 23.77 -48.33
N GLN A 2 13.92 23.35 -48.31
CA GLN A 2 12.96 23.75 -47.27
C GLN A 2 13.20 22.87 -46.05
N LEU A 3 13.44 23.49 -44.91
CA LEU A 3 13.41 22.85 -43.60
C LEU A 3 11.95 22.43 -43.33
N GLU A 4 11.68 21.13 -43.33
CA GLU A 4 10.42 20.57 -42.81
C GLU A 4 10.28 21.02 -41.34
N GLY A 5 9.21 21.75 -41.05
CA GLY A 5 8.93 22.26 -39.71
C GLY A 5 8.62 21.12 -38.75
N TYR A 6 9.38 21.05 -37.65
CA TYR A 6 8.99 20.24 -36.49
C TYR A 6 7.61 20.71 -36.01
N LYS A 7 6.62 19.83 -36.11
CA LYS A 7 5.26 20.08 -35.68
C LYS A 7 5.23 19.93 -34.15
N THR A 8 5.20 21.05 -33.42
CA THR A 8 5.10 21.04 -31.95
C THR A 8 3.85 20.26 -31.52
N ILE A 9 4.03 19.23 -30.70
CA ILE A 9 2.96 18.42 -30.12
C ILE A 9 2.33 19.19 -28.97
N SER A 10 1.00 19.30 -28.99
CA SER A 10 0.20 19.73 -27.85
C SER A 10 -0.75 18.61 -27.44
N ILE A 11 -0.61 18.14 -26.20
CA ILE A 11 -1.42 17.09 -25.60
C ILE A 11 -2.87 17.57 -25.48
N ARG A 12 -3.09 18.84 -25.15
CA ARG A 12 -4.44 19.43 -25.11
C ARG A 12 -5.16 19.31 -26.45
N ASN A 13 -4.50 19.67 -27.55
CA ASN A 13 -5.08 19.52 -28.89
C ASN A 13 -5.34 18.05 -29.26
N LEU A 14 -4.47 17.13 -28.82
CA LEU A 14 -4.69 15.70 -29.03
C LEU A 14 -5.87 15.15 -28.21
N LEU A 15 -6.08 15.67 -26.99
CA LEU A 15 -7.25 15.33 -26.16
C LEU A 15 -8.55 15.89 -26.74
N GLU A 16 -8.52 17.07 -27.33
CA GLU A 16 -9.66 17.63 -28.07
C GLU A 16 -9.95 16.78 -29.31
N LYS A 17 -8.92 16.46 -30.10
CA LYS A 17 -9.05 15.57 -31.26
C LYS A 17 -9.57 14.18 -30.88
N ARG A 18 -9.18 13.62 -29.74
CA ARG A 18 -9.66 12.32 -29.25
C ARG A 18 -11.18 12.25 -29.19
N ALA A 19 -11.84 13.36 -28.83
CA ALA A 19 -13.29 13.44 -28.70
C ALA A 19 -14.02 13.22 -30.03
N GLU A 20 -13.35 13.43 -31.17
CA GLU A 20 -13.91 13.21 -32.51
C GLU A 20 -14.02 11.72 -32.89
N TYR A 21 -13.31 10.85 -32.18
CA TYR A 21 -13.21 9.42 -32.50
C TYR A 21 -14.02 8.59 -31.50
N PRO A 22 -15.09 7.88 -31.89
CA PRO A 22 -15.86 7.08 -30.95
C PRO A 22 -15.06 5.88 -30.41
N LEU A 23 -15.30 5.54 -29.15
CA LEU A 23 -14.98 4.24 -28.54
C LEU A 23 -16.20 3.34 -28.63
N SER A 24 -16.06 2.18 -29.27
CA SER A 24 -17.13 1.18 -29.34
C SER A 24 -16.75 -0.08 -28.57
N LYS A 25 -17.71 -1.01 -28.43
CA LYS A 25 -17.40 -2.36 -27.94
C LYS A 25 -16.43 -3.10 -28.85
N ASP A 26 -16.34 -2.69 -30.11
CA ASP A 26 -15.59 -3.36 -31.16
C ASP A 26 -14.15 -2.83 -31.34
N GLY A 27 -13.81 -1.66 -30.78
CA GLY A 27 -12.45 -1.11 -30.83
C GLY A 27 -12.36 0.42 -30.68
N ASP A 28 -11.17 0.95 -30.99
CA ASP A 28 -10.88 2.38 -31.01
C ASP A 28 -10.72 2.86 -32.46
N SER A 29 -11.67 3.68 -32.89
CA SER A 29 -11.73 4.18 -34.26
C SER A 29 -10.53 5.04 -34.65
N TRP A 30 -9.87 5.73 -33.71
CA TRP A 30 -8.65 6.48 -34.04
C TRP A 30 -7.50 5.52 -34.36
N LEU A 31 -7.36 4.44 -33.60
CA LEU A 31 -6.36 3.41 -33.86
C LEU A 31 -6.59 2.73 -35.21
N ASP A 32 -7.84 2.39 -35.54
CA ASP A 32 -8.18 1.78 -36.82
C ASP A 32 -7.81 2.70 -38.01
N VAL A 33 -8.04 4.02 -37.90
CA VAL A 33 -7.63 5.01 -38.91
C VAL A 33 -6.11 5.09 -39.05
N VAL A 34 -5.36 5.05 -37.95
CA VAL A 34 -3.90 5.05 -37.97
C VAL A 34 -3.36 3.78 -38.63
N LEU A 35 -3.92 2.61 -38.32
CA LEU A 35 -3.48 1.34 -38.90
C LEU A 35 -3.81 1.20 -40.38
N ALA A 36 -4.85 1.86 -40.87
CA ALA A 36 -5.20 1.91 -42.28
C ALA A 36 -4.32 2.88 -43.10
N ASP A 37 -3.63 3.82 -42.45
CA ASP A 37 -2.78 4.81 -43.10
C ASP A 37 -1.37 4.24 -43.33
N GLU A 38 -0.98 4.02 -44.59
CA GLU A 38 0.35 3.50 -44.93
C GLU A 38 1.41 4.60 -45.10
N ILE A 39 0.99 5.86 -45.20
CA ILE A 39 1.84 6.98 -45.63
C ILE A 39 2.57 7.60 -44.43
N LYS A 40 1.95 7.61 -43.25
CA LYS A 40 2.55 8.26 -42.07
C LYS A 40 3.68 7.43 -41.45
N ASP A 41 4.84 8.05 -41.34
CA ASP A 41 6.04 7.48 -40.73
C ASP A 41 6.21 7.84 -39.24
N ASP A 42 5.50 8.86 -38.77
CA ASP A 42 5.51 9.33 -37.38
C ASP A 42 4.08 9.72 -36.97
N VAL A 43 3.58 9.11 -35.89
CA VAL A 43 2.19 9.18 -35.47
C VAL A 43 2.08 9.38 -33.96
N TRP A 44 1.24 10.35 -33.59
CA TRP A 44 0.82 10.61 -32.21
C TRP A 44 -0.68 10.39 -32.10
N LEU A 45 -1.09 9.56 -31.14
CA LEU A 45 -2.50 9.26 -30.90
C LEU A 45 -2.79 9.04 -29.42
N ILE A 46 -3.99 9.41 -28.98
CA ILE A 46 -4.48 9.08 -27.64
C ILE A 46 -5.43 7.89 -27.75
N THR A 47 -5.18 6.86 -26.96
CA THR A 47 -6.00 5.66 -26.90
C THR A 47 -6.30 5.26 -25.46
N VAL A 48 -7.10 4.22 -25.26
CA VAL A 48 -7.50 3.75 -23.94
C VAL A 48 -6.42 2.85 -23.35
N SER A 49 -6.07 3.09 -22.09
CA SER A 49 -5.10 2.30 -21.35
C SER A 49 -5.46 0.82 -21.33
N SER A 50 -4.49 -0.03 -21.67
CA SER A 50 -4.51 -1.50 -21.52
C SER A 50 -5.64 -2.29 -22.21
N SER A 51 -6.66 -1.67 -22.81
CA SER A 51 -7.80 -2.37 -23.42
C SER A 51 -7.52 -2.87 -24.85
N LEU A 52 -6.69 -2.17 -25.63
CA LEU A 52 -6.42 -2.52 -27.03
C LEU A 52 -5.13 -3.30 -27.26
N LEU A 53 -4.18 -3.19 -26.33
CA LEU A 53 -2.87 -3.85 -26.46
C LEU A 53 -2.83 -5.26 -25.86
N ASN A 54 -3.82 -5.67 -25.05
CA ASN A 54 -3.68 -6.88 -24.23
C ASN A 54 -4.77 -7.97 -24.36
N MET A 55 -5.98 -7.76 -24.90
CA MET A 55 -6.95 -8.88 -24.86
C MET A 55 -7.93 -9.12 -26.01
N LEU A 56 -8.34 -8.16 -26.83
CA LEU A 56 -9.51 -8.42 -27.71
C LEU A 56 -9.25 -8.37 -29.21
N ARG A 57 -8.13 -7.81 -29.68
CA ARG A 57 -7.64 -7.98 -31.05
C ARG A 57 -6.16 -8.33 -31.01
N ARG A 58 -5.81 -9.62 -31.02
CA ARG A 58 -4.44 -10.06 -31.37
C ARG A 58 -3.94 -9.33 -32.64
N ASN A 59 -4.86 -9.15 -33.59
CA ASN A 59 -4.63 -8.51 -34.88
C ASN A 59 -4.18 -7.03 -34.80
N SER A 60 -4.77 -6.16 -33.97
CA SER A 60 -4.42 -4.73 -33.99
C SER A 60 -3.03 -4.48 -33.40
N ARG A 61 -2.66 -5.22 -32.35
CA ARG A 61 -1.32 -5.11 -31.76
C ARG A 61 -0.25 -5.71 -32.66
N GLU A 62 -0.50 -6.89 -33.23
CA GLU A 62 0.40 -7.50 -34.22
C GLU A 62 0.61 -6.52 -35.39
N GLN A 63 -0.45 -5.87 -35.88
CA GLN A 63 -0.35 -4.83 -36.92
C GLN A 63 0.46 -3.60 -36.49
N ILE A 64 0.35 -3.13 -35.24
CA ILE A 64 1.21 -2.03 -34.75
C ILE A 64 2.67 -2.46 -34.79
N ILE A 65 3.00 -3.62 -34.20
CA ILE A 65 4.39 -4.12 -34.09
C ILE A 65 4.98 -4.43 -35.47
N GLU A 66 4.16 -4.90 -36.42
CA GLU A 66 4.57 -5.13 -37.81
C GLU A 66 4.88 -3.83 -38.57
N LYS A 67 4.18 -2.74 -38.25
CA LYS A 67 4.28 -1.46 -38.99
C LYS A 67 5.17 -0.42 -38.33
N TYR A 68 5.25 -0.40 -37.01
CA TYR A 68 5.81 0.70 -36.23
C TYR A 68 6.61 0.20 -35.03
N TYR A 69 7.65 0.96 -34.69
CA TYR A 69 8.28 0.95 -33.38
C TYR A 69 7.50 1.88 -32.43
N VAL A 70 7.40 1.48 -31.17
CA VAL A 70 6.82 2.32 -30.11
C VAL A 70 7.93 3.18 -29.54
N ALA A 71 7.94 4.46 -29.91
CA ALA A 71 8.90 5.45 -29.46
C ALA A 71 8.59 5.97 -28.05
N GLY A 72 7.31 6.00 -27.69
CA GLY A 72 6.91 6.38 -26.36
C GLY A 72 5.48 6.01 -26.00
N ALA A 73 5.26 5.82 -24.71
CA ALA A 73 3.97 5.49 -24.12
C ALA A 73 3.78 6.27 -22.81
N TYR A 74 2.83 7.20 -22.81
CA TYR A 74 2.67 8.17 -21.73
C TYR A 74 1.26 8.07 -21.15
N ASN A 75 1.16 7.81 -19.84
CA ASN A 75 -0.11 7.72 -19.14
C ASN A 75 -0.71 9.11 -18.94
N LEU A 76 -1.97 9.31 -19.34
CA LEU A 76 -2.71 10.57 -19.15
C LEU A 76 -3.80 10.46 -18.08
N GLY A 77 -3.83 9.39 -17.30
CA GLY A 77 -4.89 9.13 -16.32
C GLY A 77 -6.29 9.14 -16.94
N THR A 78 -7.28 9.68 -16.25
CA THR A 78 -8.66 9.91 -16.72
C THR A 78 -8.90 11.42 -16.95
N PRO A 79 -8.48 11.98 -18.10
CA PRO A 79 -8.50 13.44 -18.31
C PRO A 79 -9.90 14.03 -18.51
N TYR A 80 -10.94 13.19 -18.66
CA TYR A 80 -12.30 13.63 -18.96
C TYR A 80 -13.21 13.56 -17.73
N LEU A 81 -14.14 14.50 -17.59
CA LEU A 81 -15.02 14.64 -16.42
C LEU A 81 -16.09 13.54 -16.32
N ASN A 82 -16.63 13.14 -17.46
CA ASN A 82 -17.82 12.29 -17.54
C ASN A 82 -17.50 10.80 -17.72
N THR A 83 -16.21 10.43 -17.71
CA THR A 83 -15.79 9.03 -17.87
C THR A 83 -14.62 8.68 -16.95
N GLY A 84 -14.63 7.44 -16.46
CA GLY A 84 -13.49 6.80 -15.79
C GLY A 84 -12.50 6.14 -16.75
N THR A 85 -12.62 6.39 -18.06
CA THR A 85 -11.71 5.82 -19.07
C THR A 85 -10.30 6.37 -18.85
N ARG A 86 -9.34 5.46 -18.66
CA ARG A 86 -7.93 5.80 -18.61
C ARG A 86 -7.36 5.94 -20.02
N MET A 87 -6.57 6.98 -20.25
CA MET A 87 -6.02 7.36 -21.54
C MET A 87 -4.50 7.26 -21.54
N GLU A 88 -3.96 6.90 -22.69
CA GLU A 88 -2.53 6.80 -22.98
C GLU A 88 -2.23 7.54 -24.29
N LEU A 89 -1.19 8.37 -24.27
CA LEU A 89 -0.59 8.95 -25.46
C LEU A 89 0.49 8.00 -25.99
N LEU A 90 0.37 7.60 -27.25
CA LEU A 90 1.35 6.76 -27.93
C LEU A 90 2.08 7.56 -29.01
N HIS A 91 3.39 7.37 -29.07
CA HIS A 91 4.25 7.80 -30.17
C HIS A 91 4.70 6.56 -30.96
N LEU A 92 4.24 6.46 -32.21
CA LEU A 92 4.54 5.36 -33.12
C LEU A 92 5.37 5.89 -34.28
N THR A 93 6.46 5.20 -34.64
CA THR A 93 7.32 5.62 -35.75
C THR A 93 7.85 4.43 -36.54
N LYS A 94 8.10 4.61 -37.84
CA LYS A 94 8.78 3.59 -38.66
C LYS A 94 10.30 3.62 -38.50
N LYS A 95 10.84 4.66 -37.85
CA LYS A 95 12.27 4.76 -37.56
C LYS A 95 12.62 3.83 -36.41
N HIS A 96 13.74 3.11 -36.56
CA HIS A 96 14.31 2.36 -35.45
C HIS A 96 14.77 3.33 -34.35
N LEU A 97 14.58 2.94 -33.09
CA LEU A 97 14.91 3.73 -31.92
C LEU A 97 15.61 2.85 -30.89
N ASP A 98 16.70 3.38 -30.33
CA ASP A 98 17.49 2.70 -29.29
C ASP A 98 16.82 2.77 -27.90
N LYS A 99 15.70 3.50 -27.78
CA LYS A 99 14.97 3.70 -26.52
C LYS A 99 13.47 3.95 -26.74
N MET A 100 12.69 3.69 -25.69
CA MET A 100 11.29 4.08 -25.57
C MET A 100 11.10 4.97 -24.34
N ASP A 101 10.44 6.10 -24.54
CA ASP A 101 10.14 7.06 -23.48
C ASP A 101 8.78 6.76 -22.83
N VAL A 102 8.72 6.74 -21.50
CA VAL A 102 7.49 6.46 -20.75
C VAL A 102 7.25 7.49 -19.67
N ALA A 103 5.97 7.76 -19.40
CA ALA A 103 5.57 8.61 -18.29
C ALA A 103 4.34 8.04 -17.60
N ILE A 104 4.28 8.18 -16.27
CA ILE A 104 3.21 7.65 -15.44
C ILE A 104 2.69 8.76 -14.55
N TYR A 105 1.37 8.91 -14.47
CA TYR A 105 0.68 9.80 -13.53
C TYR A 105 -0.28 9.01 -12.65
N LYS A 106 -0.17 9.19 -11.33
CA LYS A 106 -0.96 8.50 -10.28
C LYS A 106 -1.73 9.46 -9.37
N GLY A 107 -1.49 10.77 -9.49
CA GLY A 107 -2.09 11.80 -8.66
C GLY A 107 -3.55 12.15 -8.97
N GLN A 108 -4.05 13.21 -8.34
CA GLN A 108 -5.38 13.73 -8.57
C GLN A 108 -5.41 14.72 -9.75
N MET A 109 -6.19 14.40 -10.79
CA MET A 109 -6.28 15.21 -12.01
C MET A 109 -7.19 16.44 -11.89
N PHE A 110 -8.26 16.34 -11.09
CA PHE A 110 -9.29 17.38 -11.00
C PHE A 110 -9.25 18.10 -9.66
N ILE A 111 -9.55 19.39 -9.67
CA ILE A 111 -9.72 20.18 -8.46
C ILE A 111 -10.90 19.59 -7.64
N SER A 112 -10.72 19.48 -6.32
CA SER A 112 -11.78 18.95 -5.44
C SER A 112 -13.10 19.70 -5.65
N GLY A 113 -14.20 18.95 -5.80
CA GLY A 113 -15.54 19.50 -6.09
C GLY A 113 -15.91 19.61 -7.58
N PHE A 114 -14.96 19.51 -8.52
CA PHE A 114 -15.20 19.64 -9.96
C PHE A 114 -15.24 18.28 -10.69
N LYS A 115 -16.21 17.42 -10.35
CA LYS A 115 -16.39 16.10 -11.01
C LYS A 115 -17.60 16.00 -11.95
N LYS A 116 -18.42 17.05 -12.09
CA LYS A 116 -19.63 17.01 -12.93
C LYS A 116 -19.48 17.98 -14.10
N GLY A 117 -19.44 17.46 -15.33
CA GLY A 117 -19.54 18.25 -16.54
C GLY A 117 -20.89 18.98 -16.63
N LYS A 118 -20.94 20.08 -17.38
CA LYS A 118 -22.17 20.87 -17.61
C LYS A 118 -23.21 20.09 -18.43
N ASP A 119 -22.76 19.12 -19.24
CA ASP A 119 -23.60 18.29 -20.09
C ASP A 119 -23.29 16.81 -19.82
N LYS A 120 -24.33 15.97 -19.62
CA LYS A 120 -24.15 14.55 -19.29
C LYS A 120 -23.96 13.67 -20.52
N ASP A 121 -24.31 14.19 -21.70
CA ASP A 121 -24.32 13.41 -22.94
C ASP A 121 -22.95 13.43 -23.67
N ASP A 122 -22.03 14.32 -23.30
CA ASP A 122 -20.66 14.34 -23.82
C ASP A 122 -19.73 13.45 -22.98
N VAL A 123 -19.34 12.30 -23.55
CA VAL A 123 -18.47 11.30 -22.90
C VAL A 123 -17.04 11.82 -22.71
N PHE A 124 -16.58 12.78 -23.53
CA PHE A 124 -15.21 13.30 -23.54
C PHE A 124 -15.12 14.79 -23.20
N ALA A 125 -15.95 15.26 -22.25
CA ALA A 125 -15.88 16.62 -21.75
C ALA A 125 -14.59 16.88 -20.94
N MET A 126 -13.79 17.85 -21.36
CA MET A 126 -12.60 18.33 -20.63
C MET A 126 -12.94 19.45 -19.65
N PRO A 127 -12.24 19.57 -18.50
CA PRO A 127 -12.39 20.70 -17.61
C PRO A 127 -11.78 21.98 -18.21
N GLU A 128 -12.25 23.14 -17.74
CA GLU A 128 -11.62 24.43 -18.07
C GLU A 128 -10.16 24.50 -17.56
N ARG A 129 -9.90 23.87 -16.41
CA ARG A 129 -8.59 23.80 -15.76
C ARG A 129 -8.43 22.50 -14.97
N TYR A 130 -7.26 21.87 -15.05
CA TYR A 130 -6.91 20.72 -14.22
C TYR A 130 -6.29 21.12 -12.87
N ALA A 131 -6.12 20.15 -11.97
CA ALA A 131 -5.33 20.33 -10.76
C ALA A 131 -3.88 20.72 -11.11
N SER A 132 -3.27 21.61 -10.33
CA SER A 132 -1.95 22.19 -10.64
C SER A 132 -0.86 21.14 -10.87
N LYS A 133 -0.86 20.04 -10.10
CA LYS A 133 0.12 18.95 -10.30
C LYS A 133 -0.06 18.23 -11.63
N TYR A 134 -1.29 18.02 -12.07
CA TYR A 134 -1.56 17.39 -13.36
C TYR A 134 -1.22 18.33 -14.53
N GLU A 135 -1.50 19.64 -14.41
CA GLU A 135 -1.04 20.62 -15.41
C GLU A 135 0.50 20.63 -15.52
N ASN A 136 1.21 20.63 -14.39
CA ASN A 136 2.67 20.57 -14.38
C ASN A 136 3.20 19.29 -15.07
N TYR A 137 2.54 18.16 -14.83
CA TYR A 137 2.84 16.91 -15.51
C TYR A 137 2.67 17.02 -17.04
N LEU A 138 1.53 17.56 -17.50
CA LEU A 138 1.27 17.73 -18.94
C LEU A 138 2.28 18.68 -19.60
N VAL A 139 2.60 19.80 -18.94
CA VAL A 139 3.59 20.78 -19.44
C VAL A 139 4.99 20.17 -19.48
N GLY A 140 5.39 19.43 -18.44
CA GLY A 140 6.66 18.71 -18.41
C GLY A 140 6.75 17.70 -19.54
N LEU A 141 5.68 16.93 -19.76
CA LEU A 141 5.60 15.95 -20.84
C LEU A 141 5.65 16.59 -22.24
N GLU A 142 4.92 17.70 -22.47
CA GLU A 142 4.99 18.44 -23.73
C GLU A 142 6.40 19.02 -23.98
N SER A 143 7.03 19.58 -22.95
CA SER A 143 8.40 20.09 -23.03
C SER A 143 9.39 18.98 -23.39
N TRP A 144 9.21 17.80 -22.81
CA TRP A 144 10.05 16.64 -23.09
C TRP A 144 9.88 16.13 -24.52
N ILE A 145 8.63 15.90 -24.94
CA ILE A 145 8.30 15.42 -26.30
C ILE A 145 8.86 16.38 -27.37
N ASN A 146 8.71 17.68 -27.15
CA ASN A 146 9.10 18.69 -28.15
C ASN A 146 10.58 19.10 -28.08
N GLY A 147 11.17 19.07 -26.88
CA GLY A 147 12.51 19.59 -26.61
C GLY A 147 13.58 18.51 -26.42
N GLY A 148 13.19 17.26 -26.18
CA GLY A 148 14.09 16.12 -25.96
C GLY A 148 14.70 16.04 -24.54
N TYR A 149 14.39 16.98 -23.65
CA TYR A 149 14.91 16.99 -22.27
C TYR A 149 13.90 16.36 -21.31
N MET A 150 14.28 15.25 -20.67
CA MET A 150 13.44 14.55 -19.70
C MET A 150 13.27 15.40 -18.43
N PRO A 151 12.03 15.61 -17.93
CA PRO A 151 11.79 16.38 -16.72
C PRO A 151 12.18 15.59 -15.46
N GLU A 152 12.23 16.27 -14.33
CA GLU A 152 12.38 15.63 -13.02
C GLU A 152 11.05 14.99 -12.56
N ASP A 153 11.17 13.94 -11.74
CA ASP A 153 10.01 13.27 -11.14
C ASP A 153 9.35 14.15 -10.06
N ASP A 154 8.11 13.82 -9.70
CA ASP A 154 7.45 14.45 -8.56
C ASP A 154 8.09 13.98 -7.24
N ALA A 155 8.45 14.92 -6.37
CA ALA A 155 9.03 14.62 -5.06
C ALA A 155 8.10 13.75 -4.17
N MET A 156 6.79 13.79 -4.39
CA MET A 156 5.80 12.99 -3.66
C MET A 156 5.39 11.71 -4.41
N GLY A 157 6.04 11.39 -5.54
CA GLY A 157 5.80 10.17 -6.30
C GLY A 157 4.48 10.13 -7.07
N GLU A 158 3.81 11.28 -7.28
CA GLU A 158 2.55 11.32 -8.04
C GLU A 158 2.74 11.15 -9.55
N TYR A 159 3.94 11.44 -10.07
CA TYR A 159 4.30 11.14 -11.45
C TYR A 159 5.79 10.91 -11.63
N GLU A 160 6.14 10.13 -12.64
CA GLU A 160 7.52 9.79 -13.00
C GLU A 160 7.71 9.79 -14.52
N TYR A 161 8.94 10.09 -14.94
CA TYR A 161 9.39 10.03 -16.33
C TYR A 161 10.56 9.07 -16.44
N ASN A 162 10.54 8.18 -17.43
CA ASN A 162 11.60 7.19 -17.61
C ASN A 162 11.91 6.96 -19.10
N SER A 163 13.16 6.68 -19.43
CA SER A 163 13.58 6.26 -20.77
C SER A 163 14.17 4.86 -20.68
N VAL A 164 13.56 3.91 -21.39
CA VAL A 164 13.95 2.50 -21.36
C VAL A 164 14.73 2.15 -22.62
N ALA A 165 15.92 1.57 -22.47
CA ALA A 165 16.73 1.13 -23.59
C ALA A 165 16.07 -0.03 -24.34
N GLU A 166 16.27 -0.13 -25.66
CA GLU A 166 15.68 -1.17 -26.52
C GLU A 166 15.91 -2.60 -25.97
N SER A 167 17.10 -2.88 -25.43
CA SER A 167 17.43 -4.18 -24.82
C SER A 167 16.56 -4.58 -23.62
N GLU A 168 15.93 -3.62 -22.94
CA GLU A 168 15.02 -3.84 -21.81
C GLU A 168 13.54 -3.89 -22.25
N ILE A 169 13.24 -3.51 -23.50
CA ILE A 169 11.89 -3.53 -24.05
C ILE A 169 11.51 -4.97 -24.36
N THR A 170 10.45 -5.44 -23.72
CA THR A 170 9.83 -6.70 -24.10
C THR A 170 8.83 -6.38 -25.21
N GLY A 171 9.07 -6.85 -26.44
CA GLY A 171 8.23 -6.51 -27.62
C GLY A 171 6.73 -6.87 -27.45
N ASP A 172 6.39 -7.61 -26.41
CA ASP A 172 5.03 -7.96 -26.06
C ASP A 172 4.36 -7.01 -25.02
N ARG A 173 5.03 -5.93 -24.59
CA ARG A 173 4.55 -4.98 -23.57
C ARG A 173 4.77 -3.53 -23.99
N ILE A 174 3.68 -2.76 -24.03
CA ILE A 174 3.65 -1.31 -24.30
C ILE A 174 3.08 -0.51 -23.10
N ASN A 175 2.64 -1.20 -22.04
CA ASN A 175 2.09 -0.56 -20.84
C ASN A 175 3.16 0.30 -20.12
N PRO A 176 2.94 1.62 -19.92
CA PRO A 176 3.88 2.47 -19.20
C PRO A 176 4.19 1.94 -17.78
N GLU A 177 3.21 1.40 -17.06
CA GLU A 177 3.40 0.87 -15.69
C GLU A 177 4.41 -0.28 -15.65
N TYR A 178 4.52 -1.06 -16.73
CA TYR A 178 5.53 -2.10 -16.86
C TYR A 178 6.95 -1.54 -16.91
N TYR A 179 7.12 -0.34 -17.44
CA TYR A 179 8.39 0.35 -17.59
C TYR A 179 8.62 1.42 -16.52
N SER A 180 7.82 1.41 -15.45
CA SER A 180 8.07 2.26 -14.29
C SER A 180 9.47 2.01 -13.71
N LYS A 181 10.10 3.05 -13.15
CA LYS A 181 11.44 2.94 -12.56
C LYS A 181 11.49 1.83 -11.52
N LYS A 182 10.49 1.81 -10.64
CA LYS A 182 10.30 0.77 -9.63
C LYS A 182 10.19 -0.64 -10.22
N ALA A 183 9.40 -0.83 -11.29
CA ALA A 183 9.26 -2.15 -11.90
C ALA A 183 10.55 -2.59 -12.63
N VAL A 184 11.27 -1.66 -13.26
CA VAL A 184 12.58 -1.94 -13.87
C VAL A 184 13.60 -2.36 -12.80
N GLU A 185 13.67 -1.62 -11.69
CA GLU A 185 14.53 -1.93 -10.55
C GLU A 185 14.22 -3.30 -9.96
N VAL A 186 12.94 -3.60 -9.71
CA VAL A 186 12.50 -4.91 -9.23
C VAL A 186 12.90 -6.02 -10.19
N ARG A 187 12.75 -5.85 -11.51
CA ARG A 187 13.18 -6.87 -12.47
C ARG A 187 14.69 -7.06 -12.50
N LYS A 188 15.47 -5.97 -12.42
CA LYS A 188 16.94 -6.05 -12.32
C LYS A 188 17.37 -6.75 -11.04
N PHE A 189 16.66 -6.50 -9.94
CA PHE A 189 16.89 -7.17 -8.67
C PHE A 189 16.64 -8.68 -8.78
N LEU A 190 15.51 -9.08 -9.38
CA LEU A 190 15.15 -10.48 -9.59
C LEU A 190 16.09 -11.25 -10.53
N GLN A 191 16.82 -10.57 -11.42
CA GLN A 191 17.80 -11.23 -12.30
C GLN A 191 18.96 -11.87 -11.53
N ASN A 192 19.22 -11.43 -10.30
CA ASN A 192 20.28 -11.99 -9.45
C ASN A 192 19.81 -13.20 -8.63
N GLU A 193 18.52 -13.55 -8.71
CA GLU A 193 17.88 -14.57 -7.88
C GLU A 193 17.54 -15.83 -8.67
N THR A 194 17.35 -16.95 -7.95
CA THR A 194 16.84 -18.19 -8.57
C THR A 194 15.32 -18.15 -8.59
N LEU A 195 14.74 -18.18 -9.79
CA LEU A 195 13.31 -17.99 -10.02
C LEU A 195 12.62 -19.26 -10.53
N HIS A 196 11.46 -19.56 -9.97
CA HIS A 196 10.50 -20.55 -10.48
C HIS A 196 9.22 -19.84 -10.91
N LYS A 197 8.44 -20.44 -11.81
CA LYS A 197 7.10 -19.91 -12.09
C LYS A 197 6.13 -20.39 -11.02
N LEU A 198 5.15 -19.55 -10.70
CA LEU A 198 4.13 -19.91 -9.73
C LEU A 198 3.40 -21.22 -10.09
N GLU A 199 3.07 -21.46 -11.36
CA GLU A 199 2.40 -22.69 -11.79
C GLU A 199 3.19 -23.98 -11.53
N ASP A 200 4.52 -23.87 -11.48
CA ASP A 200 5.40 -25.01 -11.18
C ASP A 200 5.30 -25.39 -9.69
N LEU A 201 5.01 -24.43 -8.81
CA LEU A 201 5.00 -24.59 -7.36
C LEU A 201 3.61 -24.86 -6.76
N VAL A 202 2.54 -24.43 -7.43
CA VAL A 202 1.17 -24.50 -6.90
C VAL A 202 0.14 -25.00 -7.92
N ASP A 203 -0.94 -25.60 -7.42
CA ASP A 203 -2.16 -25.83 -8.19
C ASP A 203 -2.99 -24.55 -8.22
N ILE A 204 -3.16 -23.96 -9.41
CA ILE A 204 -4.00 -22.78 -9.62
C ILE A 204 -5.41 -23.24 -10.00
N VAL A 205 -6.30 -23.29 -9.01
CA VAL A 205 -7.68 -23.77 -9.14
C VAL A 205 -8.64 -22.59 -9.36
N MET A 206 -9.51 -22.72 -10.37
CA MET A 206 -10.58 -21.77 -10.66
C MET A 206 -11.92 -22.39 -10.27
N PRO A 207 -12.60 -21.89 -9.22
CA PRO A 207 -13.91 -22.39 -8.81
C PRO A 207 -14.95 -22.25 -9.91
N ARG A 208 -15.78 -23.29 -10.09
CA ARG A 208 -16.88 -23.33 -11.05
C ARG A 208 -18.21 -23.46 -10.30
N PRO A 209 -19.22 -22.62 -10.60
CA PRO A 209 -20.54 -22.74 -10.00
C PRO A 209 -21.16 -24.10 -10.25
N ILE A 210 -21.77 -24.68 -9.22
CA ILE A 210 -22.65 -25.84 -9.33
C ILE A 210 -24.08 -25.29 -9.25
N ARG A 211 -24.85 -25.47 -10.32
CA ARG A 211 -26.21 -24.94 -10.38
C ARG A 211 -27.10 -25.64 -9.36
N ASP A 212 -28.07 -24.90 -8.84
CA ASP A 212 -29.16 -25.41 -7.98
C ASP A 212 -28.75 -25.91 -6.59
N GLU A 213 -27.50 -25.74 -6.19
CA GLU A 213 -27.02 -25.99 -4.83
C GLU A 213 -26.60 -24.68 -4.15
N VAL A 214 -27.00 -24.51 -2.89
CA VAL A 214 -26.75 -23.30 -2.09
C VAL A 214 -25.99 -23.65 -0.82
N GLY A 215 -25.05 -22.80 -0.43
CA GLY A 215 -24.24 -22.97 0.77
C GLY A 215 -23.41 -21.72 1.07
N LYS A 216 -22.62 -21.75 2.14
CA LYS A 216 -21.75 -20.63 2.50
C LYS A 216 -20.66 -20.42 1.45
N VAL A 217 -20.58 -19.24 0.87
CA VAL A 217 -19.58 -18.90 -0.14
C VAL A 217 -18.77 -17.69 0.31
N ILE A 218 -17.44 -17.83 0.34
CA ILE A 218 -16.53 -16.71 0.61
C ILE A 218 -16.36 -15.84 -0.64
N ARG A 219 -16.53 -14.52 -0.47
CA ARG A 219 -16.36 -13.51 -1.53
C ARG A 219 -15.20 -12.60 -1.21
N MET A 220 -14.85 -11.76 -2.19
CA MET A 220 -13.77 -10.78 -2.04
C MET A 220 -13.99 -9.81 -0.86
N ALA A 221 -15.24 -9.46 -0.55
CA ALA A 221 -15.58 -8.56 0.56
C ALA A 221 -15.45 -9.22 1.94
N ASP A 222 -15.42 -10.55 1.98
CA ASP A 222 -15.34 -11.33 3.23
C ASP A 222 -13.87 -11.68 3.56
N LEU A 223 -12.90 -11.21 2.76
CA LEU A 223 -11.46 -11.43 2.95
C LEU A 223 -10.88 -10.40 3.93
N SER A 224 -10.97 -10.69 5.21
CA SER A 224 -10.37 -9.88 6.28
C SER A 224 -9.72 -10.78 7.32
N TYR A 225 -8.66 -10.26 7.96
CA TYR A 225 -8.16 -10.83 9.21
C TYR A 225 -8.74 -10.05 10.39
N PRO A 226 -9.07 -10.73 11.50
CA PRO A 226 -9.05 -12.19 11.64
C PRO A 226 -10.10 -12.87 10.76
N PHE A 227 -9.80 -14.09 10.34
CA PHE A 227 -10.67 -14.81 9.42
C PHE A 227 -11.85 -15.44 10.16
N ASP A 228 -13.06 -14.97 9.84
CA ASP A 228 -14.30 -15.50 10.42
C ASP A 228 -15.29 -15.93 9.33
N VAL A 229 -15.86 -17.12 9.50
CA VAL A 229 -16.81 -17.76 8.58
C VAL A 229 -18.26 -17.68 9.07
N THR A 230 -18.50 -17.24 10.31
CA THR A 230 -19.84 -17.23 10.91
C THR A 230 -20.82 -16.31 10.19
N GLY A 231 -20.34 -15.18 9.64
CA GLY A 231 -21.14 -14.17 8.94
C GLY A 231 -21.30 -14.36 7.43
N LEU A 232 -20.82 -15.47 6.85
CA LEU A 232 -20.85 -15.66 5.40
C LEU A 232 -22.26 -15.85 4.85
N SER A 233 -22.56 -15.17 3.73
CA SER A 233 -23.84 -15.29 3.03
C SER A 233 -23.98 -16.62 2.29
N GLU A 234 -25.18 -17.19 2.30
CA GLU A 234 -25.51 -18.35 1.47
C GLU A 234 -25.73 -17.95 0.01
N GLN A 235 -25.04 -18.63 -0.91
CA GLN A 235 -25.10 -18.41 -2.35
C GLN A 235 -24.94 -19.72 -3.12
N THR A 236 -25.05 -19.66 -4.45
CA THR A 236 -24.74 -20.81 -5.31
C THR A 236 -23.32 -21.31 -5.07
N ILE A 237 -23.19 -22.57 -4.67
CA ILE A 237 -21.90 -23.15 -4.32
C ILE A 237 -21.01 -23.33 -5.56
N THR A 238 -19.74 -23.63 -5.31
CA THR A 238 -18.79 -23.99 -6.36
C THR A 238 -18.23 -25.39 -6.11
N ASN A 239 -17.52 -25.93 -7.09
CA ASN A 239 -16.84 -27.21 -6.95
C ASN A 239 -15.55 -27.16 -6.09
N VAL A 240 -15.29 -26.06 -5.39
CA VAL A 240 -14.09 -25.86 -4.59
C VAL A 240 -14.48 -25.48 -3.17
N THR A 241 -14.15 -26.36 -2.23
CA THR A 241 -14.26 -26.11 -0.79
C THR A 241 -12.96 -25.52 -0.27
N LEU A 242 -13.07 -24.58 0.66
CA LEU A 242 -11.97 -23.93 1.35
C LEU A 242 -11.22 -24.93 2.26
N GLN A 243 -9.90 -24.82 2.28
CA GLN A 243 -9.02 -25.67 3.11
C GLN A 243 -8.00 -24.81 3.85
N LYS A 244 -7.51 -25.31 4.99
CA LYS A 244 -6.35 -24.71 5.66
C LYS A 244 -5.18 -24.62 4.67
N ASN A 245 -4.45 -23.52 4.73
CA ASN A 245 -3.32 -23.18 3.85
C ASN A 245 -3.69 -22.91 2.38
N ASP A 246 -4.97 -22.87 2.02
CA ASP A 246 -5.37 -22.29 0.74
C ASP A 246 -4.96 -20.80 0.71
N ILE A 247 -4.37 -20.36 -0.40
CA ILE A 247 -4.17 -18.93 -0.65
C ILE A 247 -5.23 -18.48 -1.67
N LEU A 248 -6.13 -17.62 -1.21
CA LEU A 248 -7.16 -16.98 -2.00
C LEU A 248 -6.60 -15.75 -2.71
N PHE A 249 -6.55 -15.81 -4.03
CA PHE A 249 -5.95 -14.78 -4.88
C PHE A 249 -7.03 -14.05 -5.67
N THR A 250 -7.29 -12.79 -5.32
CA THR A 250 -8.25 -11.95 -6.03
C THR A 250 -7.69 -11.50 -7.36
N THR A 251 -8.44 -11.69 -8.45
CA THR A 251 -7.96 -11.33 -9.80
C THR A 251 -8.42 -9.96 -10.29
N MET A 252 -9.22 -9.26 -9.49
CA MET A 252 -9.83 -7.97 -9.84
C MET A 252 -9.61 -6.97 -8.71
N GLY A 253 -9.47 -5.69 -9.07
CA GLY A 253 -9.29 -4.62 -8.09
C GLY A 253 -7.89 -4.65 -7.47
N ASN A 254 -7.83 -4.47 -6.14
CA ASN A 254 -6.56 -4.55 -5.41
C ASN A 254 -6.19 -6.03 -5.21
N VAL A 255 -5.13 -6.48 -5.88
CA VAL A 255 -4.73 -7.88 -5.93
C VAL A 255 -3.95 -8.21 -4.66
N LYS A 256 -4.70 -8.48 -3.59
CA LYS A 256 -4.14 -8.90 -2.30
C LYS A 256 -4.45 -10.38 -2.06
N PRO A 257 -3.43 -11.23 -1.92
CA PRO A 257 -3.63 -12.63 -1.54
C PRO A 257 -4.08 -12.72 -0.09
N PHE A 258 -4.88 -13.73 0.21
CA PHE A 258 -5.39 -14.03 1.54
C PHE A 258 -5.08 -15.48 1.88
N LEU A 259 -4.39 -15.72 2.99
CA LEU A 259 -4.07 -17.04 3.51
C LEU A 259 -5.19 -17.50 4.42
N VAL A 260 -5.62 -18.76 4.29
CA VAL A 260 -6.49 -19.42 5.27
C VAL A 260 -5.61 -20.03 6.36
N PRO A 261 -5.49 -19.39 7.54
CA PRO A 261 -4.49 -19.81 8.52
C PRO A 261 -4.88 -21.10 9.26
N ASP A 262 -6.18 -21.29 9.48
CA ASP A 262 -6.71 -22.33 10.36
C ASP A 262 -7.67 -23.27 9.64
N GLU A 263 -7.92 -24.42 10.29
CA GLU A 263 -8.95 -25.34 9.82
C GLU A 263 -10.33 -24.73 10.01
N VAL A 264 -11.14 -24.79 8.95
CA VAL A 264 -12.53 -24.32 8.99
C VAL A 264 -13.42 -25.51 9.35
N ASN A 265 -14.06 -25.44 10.52
CA ASN A 265 -14.91 -26.51 11.06
C ASN A 265 -16.26 -26.69 10.33
N GLU A 266 -16.46 -25.97 9.23
CA GLU A 266 -17.66 -26.04 8.40
C GLU A 266 -17.30 -26.01 6.91
N THR A 267 -18.20 -26.53 6.07
CA THR A 267 -17.98 -26.52 4.62
C THR A 267 -18.26 -25.14 4.05
N VAL A 268 -17.20 -24.45 3.65
CA VAL A 268 -17.26 -23.15 2.97
C VAL A 268 -16.75 -23.32 1.55
N TYR A 269 -17.45 -22.72 0.59
CA TYR A 269 -17.10 -22.75 -0.83
C TYR A 269 -16.45 -21.44 -1.27
N VAL A 270 -15.62 -21.47 -2.31
CA VAL A 270 -14.93 -20.27 -2.80
C VAL A 270 -15.65 -19.67 -3.99
N SER A 271 -15.85 -18.34 -3.98
CA SER A 271 -16.47 -17.60 -5.10
C SER A 271 -15.73 -17.83 -6.43
N PRO A 272 -16.45 -17.88 -7.57
CA PRO A 272 -15.85 -17.99 -8.91
C PRO A 272 -14.91 -16.85 -9.30
N HIS A 273 -14.89 -15.74 -8.56
CA HIS A 273 -14.03 -14.58 -8.86
C HIS A 273 -12.66 -14.62 -8.15
N ILE A 274 -12.42 -15.67 -7.36
CA ILE A 274 -11.20 -15.87 -6.58
C ILE A 274 -10.48 -17.11 -7.11
N LEU A 275 -9.18 -16.99 -7.39
CA LEU A 275 -8.33 -18.14 -7.66
C LEU A 275 -7.90 -18.76 -6.33
N VAL A 276 -7.91 -20.08 -6.24
CA VAL A 276 -7.37 -20.81 -5.09
C VAL A 276 -6.00 -21.36 -5.48
N LEU A 277 -4.96 -20.97 -4.75
CA LEU A 277 -3.60 -21.48 -4.93
C LEU A 277 -3.34 -22.52 -3.84
N ARG A 278 -3.07 -23.77 -4.24
CA ARG A 278 -2.69 -24.86 -3.34
C ARG A 278 -1.23 -25.21 -3.52
N CYS A 279 -0.45 -25.00 -2.48
CA CYS A 279 0.99 -25.19 -2.56
C CYS A 279 1.36 -26.68 -2.62
N ARG A 280 2.33 -27.04 -3.46
CA ARG A 280 2.90 -28.38 -3.57
C ARG A 280 4.33 -28.40 -3.07
N ASP A 281 5.18 -27.60 -3.71
CA ASP A 281 6.64 -27.60 -3.53
C ASP A 281 7.15 -26.28 -2.88
N ILE A 282 6.25 -25.55 -2.21
CA ILE A 282 6.55 -24.30 -1.53
C ILE A 282 5.73 -24.19 -0.26
N GLN A 283 6.28 -23.52 0.75
CA GLN A 283 5.55 -23.26 1.97
C GLN A 283 4.45 -22.21 1.76
N PRO A 284 3.19 -22.47 2.17
CA PRO A 284 2.07 -21.53 2.01
C PRO A 284 2.31 -20.17 2.66
N GLU A 285 2.87 -20.15 3.87
CA GLU A 285 3.14 -18.91 4.60
C GLU A 285 4.16 -18.04 3.87
N TYR A 286 5.26 -18.64 3.38
CA TYR A 286 6.23 -17.92 2.57
C TYR A 286 5.60 -17.36 1.29
N LEU A 287 4.84 -18.17 0.56
CA LEU A 287 4.20 -17.73 -0.67
C LEU A 287 3.19 -16.60 -0.41
N PHE A 288 2.42 -16.67 0.67
CA PHE A 288 1.53 -15.60 1.09
C PHE A 288 2.28 -14.29 1.36
N LEU A 289 3.41 -14.35 2.07
CA LEU A 289 4.26 -13.19 2.34
C LEU A 289 4.86 -12.63 1.04
N TYR A 290 5.44 -13.50 0.21
CA TYR A 290 6.02 -13.13 -1.09
C TYR A 290 4.99 -12.45 -1.99
N LEU A 291 3.79 -13.01 -2.12
CA LEU A 291 2.74 -12.43 -2.96
C LEU A 291 2.23 -11.08 -2.42
N ASN A 292 2.34 -10.81 -1.13
CA ASN A 292 2.05 -9.50 -0.53
C ASN A 292 3.20 -8.50 -0.63
N SER A 293 4.41 -8.94 -0.98
CA SER A 293 5.58 -8.08 -1.01
C SER A 293 5.50 -6.96 -2.03
N GLU A 294 6.15 -5.84 -1.78
CA GLU A 294 6.32 -4.73 -2.72
C GLU A 294 6.93 -5.21 -4.04
N VAL A 295 7.87 -6.16 -3.97
CA VAL A 295 8.48 -6.83 -5.13
C VAL A 295 7.41 -7.48 -5.99
N CYS A 296 6.59 -8.38 -5.42
CA CYS A 296 5.56 -9.08 -6.17
C CYS A 296 4.40 -8.16 -6.56
N GLN A 297 3.97 -7.26 -5.69
CA GLN A 297 2.91 -6.29 -5.97
C GLN A 297 3.29 -5.37 -7.14
N THR A 298 4.54 -4.92 -7.22
CA THR A 298 5.05 -4.15 -8.36
C THR A 298 4.97 -4.95 -9.67
N ILE A 299 5.30 -6.25 -9.64
CA ILE A 299 5.16 -7.14 -10.80
C ILE A 299 3.68 -7.31 -11.16
N LEU A 300 2.81 -7.54 -10.18
CA LEU A 300 1.37 -7.72 -10.40
C LEU A 300 0.75 -6.47 -11.03
N ASP A 301 1.08 -5.29 -10.50
CA ASP A 301 0.66 -4.01 -11.04
C ASP A 301 1.06 -3.85 -12.51
N SER A 302 2.31 -4.18 -12.84
CA SER A 302 2.81 -4.14 -14.24
C SER A 302 2.05 -5.06 -15.20
N GLN A 303 1.34 -6.06 -14.68
CA GLN A 303 0.61 -7.06 -15.44
C GLN A 303 -0.91 -6.85 -15.45
N LYS A 304 -1.43 -5.82 -14.77
CA LYS A 304 -2.85 -5.47 -14.76
C LYS A 304 -3.34 -5.07 -16.15
N ILE A 305 -4.59 -5.42 -16.44
CA ILE A 305 -5.26 -5.17 -17.71
C ILE A 305 -6.67 -4.63 -17.42
N GLY A 306 -7.15 -3.71 -18.24
CA GLY A 306 -8.49 -3.16 -18.16
C GLY A 306 -8.46 -1.69 -17.73
N SER A 307 -9.28 -0.87 -18.39
CA SER A 307 -9.35 0.58 -18.12
C SER A 307 -10.19 0.91 -16.88
N PHE A 308 -11.41 0.36 -16.81
CA PHE A 308 -12.36 0.66 -15.73
C PHE A 308 -12.24 -0.29 -14.54
N VAL A 309 -12.12 -1.59 -14.83
CA VAL A 309 -11.87 -2.64 -13.83
C VAL A 309 -10.56 -3.31 -14.20
N GLN A 310 -9.52 -3.03 -13.42
CA GLN A 310 -8.23 -3.68 -13.58
C GLN A 310 -8.32 -5.12 -13.10
N LYS A 311 -7.79 -6.02 -13.92
CA LYS A 311 -7.72 -7.46 -13.64
C LYS A 311 -6.38 -8.05 -14.03
N ILE A 312 -6.01 -9.15 -13.38
CA ILE A 312 -4.87 -9.99 -13.74
C ILE A 312 -5.41 -11.32 -14.25
N THR A 313 -4.89 -11.79 -15.40
CA THR A 313 -5.33 -13.09 -15.94
C THR A 313 -4.73 -14.24 -15.16
N ARG A 314 -5.43 -15.37 -15.13
CA ARG A 314 -4.85 -16.65 -14.65
C ARG A 314 -3.52 -16.98 -15.34
N ARG A 315 -3.36 -16.68 -16.63
CA ARG A 315 -2.10 -16.92 -17.37
C ARG A 315 -0.96 -16.02 -16.88
N SER A 316 -1.27 -14.79 -16.51
CA SER A 316 -0.32 -13.87 -15.89
C SER A 316 0.06 -14.38 -14.49
N VAL A 317 -0.92 -14.77 -13.68
CA VAL A 317 -0.71 -15.35 -12.34
C VAL A 317 0.20 -16.57 -12.41
N ALA A 318 -0.06 -17.50 -13.34
CA ALA A 318 0.76 -18.69 -13.55
C ALA A 318 2.25 -18.40 -13.82
N LYS A 319 2.55 -17.25 -14.43
CA LYS A 319 3.90 -16.83 -14.82
C LYS A 319 4.57 -15.89 -13.80
N ILE A 320 3.94 -15.63 -12.65
CA ILE A 320 4.58 -14.83 -11.60
C ILE A 320 5.91 -15.51 -11.25
N PRO A 321 7.05 -14.78 -11.31
CA PRO A 321 8.32 -15.31 -10.84
C PRO A 321 8.24 -15.41 -9.32
N VAL A 322 8.63 -16.55 -8.77
CA VAL A 322 8.69 -16.81 -7.34
C VAL A 322 10.13 -17.16 -7.00
N ILE A 323 10.68 -16.49 -5.99
CA ILE A 323 12.03 -16.77 -5.51
C ILE A 323 11.99 -17.97 -4.58
N VAL A 324 13.06 -18.76 -4.58
CA VAL A 324 13.20 -19.88 -3.65
C VAL A 324 13.52 -19.33 -2.25
N PRO A 325 12.77 -19.70 -1.20
CA PRO A 325 13.09 -19.28 0.16
C PRO A 325 14.45 -19.84 0.60
N THR A 326 15.24 -19.01 1.29
CA THR A 326 16.56 -19.33 1.83
C THR A 326 16.59 -19.36 3.37
N LYS A 327 15.67 -18.65 4.03
CA LYS A 327 15.50 -18.68 5.48
C LYS A 327 14.77 -19.93 5.97
N ASP A 328 14.80 -20.13 7.29
CA ASP A 328 14.14 -21.25 7.95
C ASP A 328 12.61 -21.15 7.86
N GLU A 329 11.94 -22.28 7.60
CA GLU A 329 10.49 -22.35 7.43
C GLU A 329 9.70 -21.81 8.63
N GLN A 330 10.26 -21.93 9.84
CA GLN A 330 9.61 -21.47 11.07
C GLN A 330 9.50 -19.95 11.12
N GLU A 331 10.43 -19.22 10.49
CA GLU A 331 10.37 -17.76 10.44
C GLU A 331 9.15 -17.30 9.64
N TYR A 332 8.87 -17.90 8.49
CA TYR A 332 7.70 -17.53 7.69
C TYR A 332 6.39 -17.89 8.38
N LYS A 333 6.34 -19.02 9.13
CA LYS A 333 5.16 -19.36 9.93
C LYS A 333 4.88 -18.30 10.98
N ALA A 334 5.92 -17.86 11.70
CA ALA A 334 5.78 -16.79 12.68
C ALA A 334 5.29 -15.49 12.04
N GLN A 335 5.89 -15.09 10.91
CA GLN A 335 5.51 -13.88 10.18
C GLN A 335 4.06 -13.91 9.68
N ALA A 336 3.64 -14.99 9.03
CA ALA A 336 2.26 -15.12 8.54
C ALA A 336 1.25 -15.25 9.68
N TYR A 337 1.61 -15.95 10.76
CA TYR A 337 0.77 -16.06 11.95
C TYR A 337 0.48 -14.68 12.53
N ILE A 338 1.52 -13.84 12.68
CA ILE A 338 1.36 -12.45 13.12
C ILE A 338 0.35 -11.75 12.20
N LEU A 339 0.59 -11.70 10.88
CA LEU A 339 -0.28 -10.96 9.95
C LEU A 339 -1.74 -11.43 9.93
N THR A 340 -1.98 -12.72 10.18
CA THR A 340 -3.32 -13.32 10.13
C THR A 340 -4.09 -13.21 11.45
N HIS A 341 -3.40 -12.97 12.57
CA HIS A 341 -3.97 -12.94 13.93
C HIS A 341 -3.77 -11.59 14.65
N ILE A 342 -3.45 -10.53 13.90
CA ILE A 342 -3.45 -9.16 14.39
C ILE A 342 -4.91 -8.75 14.71
N GLU A 343 -5.41 -9.15 15.87
CA GLU A 343 -6.76 -8.76 16.34
C GLU A 343 -6.72 -7.65 17.38
N LYS A 344 -5.78 -7.75 18.33
CA LYS A 344 -5.72 -6.91 19.53
C LYS A 344 -4.27 -6.78 19.98
N ARG A 345 -3.96 -5.66 20.62
CA ARG A 345 -2.67 -5.41 21.27
C ARG A 345 -2.35 -6.58 22.21
N SER A 346 -1.49 -7.47 21.74
CA SER A 346 -1.16 -8.72 22.42
C SER A 346 0.27 -8.62 22.91
N TYR A 347 0.42 -8.52 24.23
CA TYR A 347 1.72 -8.42 24.87
C TYR A 347 2.17 -9.76 25.46
N GLN A 348 1.42 -10.85 25.29
CA GLN A 348 1.71 -12.12 25.97
C GLN A 348 2.67 -13.02 25.17
N ALA A 349 3.88 -13.25 25.68
CA ALA A 349 4.84 -14.24 25.18
C ALA A 349 4.58 -15.69 25.65
N GLN A 350 3.42 -16.00 26.25
CA GLN A 350 3.21 -17.25 27.02
C GLN A 350 3.13 -18.55 26.18
N SER A 351 3.11 -18.47 24.84
CA SER A 351 3.28 -19.64 23.97
C SER A 351 4.69 -19.66 23.36
N ASP A 352 5.24 -20.86 23.12
CA ASP A 352 6.53 -21.02 22.41
C ASP A 352 6.55 -20.30 21.04
N ALA A 353 5.38 -20.18 20.40
CA ALA A 353 5.20 -19.40 19.17
C ALA A 353 5.34 -17.89 19.43
N ASN A 354 4.73 -17.35 20.49
CA ASN A 354 4.78 -15.92 20.81
C ASN A 354 6.18 -15.49 21.29
N THR A 355 6.91 -16.34 22.02
CA THR A 355 8.31 -16.05 22.39
C THR A 355 9.21 -15.91 21.16
N ARG A 356 9.04 -16.78 20.15
CA ARG A 356 9.79 -16.69 18.88
C ARG A 356 9.38 -15.48 18.06
N ILE A 357 8.09 -15.14 18.03
CA ILE A 357 7.55 -13.93 17.40
C ILE A 357 8.18 -12.68 18.01
N VAL A 358 8.21 -12.55 19.34
CA VAL A 358 8.82 -11.40 20.03
C VAL A 358 10.33 -11.34 19.80
N ALA A 359 11.03 -12.48 19.85
CA ALA A 359 12.46 -12.54 19.53
C ALA A 359 12.76 -12.13 18.08
N TYR A 360 11.93 -12.58 17.14
CA TYR A 360 12.00 -12.21 15.73
C TYR A 360 11.75 -10.71 15.54
N LEU A 361 10.70 -10.15 16.13
CA LEU A 361 10.40 -8.70 16.09
C LEU A 361 11.52 -7.86 16.68
N ASN A 362 12.11 -8.28 17.81
CA ASN A 362 13.26 -7.62 18.41
C ASN A 362 14.52 -7.71 17.54
N GLY A 363 14.72 -8.83 16.84
CA GLY A 363 15.79 -8.98 15.83
C GLY A 363 15.57 -8.05 14.63
N LEU A 364 14.33 -7.94 14.17
CA LEU A 364 13.92 -7.08 13.08
C LEU A 364 14.05 -5.59 13.40
N GLN A 365 13.71 -5.13 14.61
CA GLN A 365 13.92 -3.73 15.00
C GLN A 365 15.39 -3.29 14.89
N LYS A 366 16.34 -4.19 15.14
CA LYS A 366 17.78 -3.94 14.97
C LYS A 366 18.22 -3.83 13.50
N LEU A 367 17.40 -4.32 12.56
CA LEU A 367 17.67 -4.29 11.13
C LEU A 367 17.23 -2.98 10.45
N GLN A 368 16.57 -2.05 11.16
CA GLN A 368 16.08 -0.77 10.61
C GLN A 368 17.16 0.12 9.97
N ALA A 369 18.45 -0.12 10.26
CA ALA A 369 19.55 0.65 9.70
C ALA A 369 20.22 -0.02 8.48
N LYS A 370 19.79 -1.22 8.08
CA LYS A 370 20.37 -1.95 6.94
C LYS A 370 19.50 -1.79 5.69
N LYS A 371 20.15 -1.55 4.55
CA LYS A 371 19.51 -1.59 3.23
C LYS A 371 19.17 -3.05 2.91
N ALA A 372 17.99 -3.31 2.32
CA ALA A 372 17.66 -4.65 1.82
C ALA A 372 18.69 -5.10 0.77
N GLU A 373 19.23 -6.30 0.97
CA GLU A 373 20.17 -6.93 0.03
C GLU A 373 19.48 -8.03 -0.79
N ASN A 374 18.45 -8.67 -0.25
CA ASN A 374 17.64 -9.70 -0.90
C ASN A 374 16.13 -9.47 -0.65
N VAL A 375 15.26 -10.23 -1.34
CA VAL A 375 13.79 -10.10 -1.19
C VAL A 375 13.29 -10.44 0.21
N GLU A 376 13.95 -11.34 0.91
CA GLU A 376 13.52 -11.72 2.25
C GLU A 376 13.76 -10.63 3.28
N ASP A 377 14.74 -9.75 3.04
CA ASP A 377 14.94 -8.53 3.82
C ASP A 377 13.82 -7.53 3.55
N VAL A 378 13.39 -7.39 2.28
CA VAL A 378 12.24 -6.58 1.89
C VAL A 378 10.98 -7.06 2.62
N LEU A 379 10.68 -8.36 2.57
CA LEU A 379 9.57 -8.97 3.31
C LEU A 379 9.60 -8.67 4.81
N SER A 380 10.78 -8.81 5.40
CA SER A 380 10.99 -8.60 6.84
C SER A 380 10.76 -7.13 7.23
N MET A 381 11.21 -6.18 6.40
CA MET A 381 11.00 -4.75 6.63
C MET A 381 9.54 -4.33 6.42
N GLU A 382 8.86 -4.84 5.39
CA GLU A 382 7.44 -4.55 5.16
C GLU A 382 6.55 -5.07 6.29
N LEU A 383 6.88 -6.23 6.85
CA LEU A 383 6.20 -6.74 8.03
C LEU A 383 6.39 -5.80 9.23
N LEU A 384 7.62 -5.32 9.47
CA LEU A 384 7.86 -4.33 10.52
C LEU A 384 7.03 -3.07 10.32
N GLU A 385 6.98 -2.55 9.09
CA GLU A 385 6.20 -1.36 8.78
C GLU A 385 4.71 -1.60 9.01
N THR A 386 4.19 -2.74 8.54
CA THR A 386 2.79 -3.12 8.74
C THR A 386 2.45 -3.21 10.24
N LEU A 387 3.34 -3.80 11.03
CA LEU A 387 3.15 -3.93 12.47
C LEU A 387 3.26 -2.61 13.21
N LYS A 388 4.20 -1.74 12.83
CA LYS A 388 4.30 -0.39 13.36
C LYS A 388 3.02 0.39 13.09
N VAL A 389 2.58 0.42 11.83
CA VAL A 389 1.34 1.12 11.43
C VAL A 389 0.15 0.57 12.21
N HIS A 390 0.04 -0.75 12.34
CA HIS A 390 -1.05 -1.35 13.11
C HIS A 390 -0.99 -1.00 14.61
N SER A 391 0.17 -1.15 15.24
CA SER A 391 0.38 -0.81 16.66
C SER A 391 0.08 0.66 16.93
N THR A 392 0.53 1.55 16.05
CA THR A 392 0.24 2.99 16.08
C THR A 392 -1.26 3.26 15.94
N ASN A 393 -1.95 2.63 14.99
CA ASN A 393 -3.39 2.79 14.80
C ASN A 393 -4.18 2.31 16.03
N GLN A 394 -3.82 1.17 16.62
CA GLN A 394 -4.44 0.67 17.86
C GLN A 394 -4.21 1.64 19.03
N LEU A 395 -3.00 2.18 19.17
CA LEU A 395 -2.71 3.18 20.19
C LEU A 395 -3.55 4.44 19.98
N GLN A 396 -3.69 4.89 18.73
CA GLN A 396 -4.49 6.06 18.37
C GLN A 396 -5.98 5.84 18.69
N GLU A 397 -6.54 4.68 18.35
CA GLU A 397 -7.92 4.32 18.69
C GLU A 397 -8.12 4.27 20.21
N MET A 398 -7.18 3.68 20.96
CA MET A 398 -7.24 3.60 22.42
C MET A 398 -7.24 4.99 23.07
N LEU A 399 -6.49 5.94 22.53
CA LEU A 399 -6.33 7.28 23.10
C LEU A 399 -7.37 8.29 22.61
N HIS A 400 -8.16 7.97 21.59
CA HIS A 400 -9.04 8.94 20.92
C HIS A 400 -10.04 9.61 21.87
N ASP A 401 -10.76 8.80 22.64
CA ASP A 401 -11.78 9.30 23.56
C ASP A 401 -11.17 10.03 24.75
N ASP A 402 -10.07 9.51 25.31
CA ASP A 402 -9.34 10.14 26.41
C ASP A 402 -8.81 11.53 26.01
N TRP A 403 -8.33 11.66 24.77
CA TRP A 403 -7.81 12.92 24.24
C TRP A 403 -8.92 13.96 24.02
N LYS A 404 -10.08 13.51 23.55
CA LYS A 404 -11.27 14.35 23.44
C LYS A 404 -11.72 14.84 24.82
N GLU A 405 -11.77 13.96 25.81
CA GLU A 405 -12.14 14.31 27.19
C GLU A 405 -11.15 15.30 27.83
N LEU A 406 -9.85 15.10 27.63
CA LEU A 406 -8.79 16.01 28.06
C LEU A 406 -9.01 17.43 27.52
N ASN A 407 -9.27 17.55 26.21
CA ASN A 407 -9.49 18.83 25.55
C ASN A 407 -10.78 19.50 26.01
N ASP A 408 -11.87 18.74 26.19
CA ASP A 408 -13.13 19.27 26.70
C ASP A 408 -12.97 19.80 28.13
N CYS A 409 -12.25 19.08 29.01
CA CYS A 409 -11.90 19.55 30.35
C CYS A 409 -11.10 20.85 30.33
N PHE A 410 -10.10 20.94 29.45
CA PHE A 410 -9.28 22.14 29.31
C PHE A 410 -10.12 23.35 28.86
N ARG A 411 -11.01 23.16 27.87
CA ARG A 411 -11.86 24.22 27.31
C ARG A 411 -12.84 24.83 28.32
N VAL A 412 -13.35 24.04 29.26
CA VAL A 412 -14.26 24.53 30.31
C VAL A 412 -13.53 25.05 31.55
N GLY A 413 -12.18 25.07 31.54
CA GLY A 413 -11.37 25.55 32.65
C GLY A 413 -11.22 24.54 33.80
N ALA A 414 -11.50 23.26 33.58
CA ALA A 414 -11.34 22.19 34.56
C ALA A 414 -9.88 21.74 34.70
N TYR A 415 -8.97 22.67 34.98
CA TYR A 415 -7.51 22.48 34.92
C TYR A 415 -6.98 21.34 35.79
N LYS A 416 -7.57 21.12 36.98
CA LYS A 416 -7.21 19.97 37.84
C LYS A 416 -7.51 18.63 37.16
N ALA A 417 -8.67 18.52 36.52
CA ALA A 417 -9.06 17.33 35.78
C ALA A 417 -8.16 17.14 34.56
N THR A 418 -7.83 18.21 33.83
CA THR A 418 -6.88 18.17 32.70
C THR A 418 -5.53 17.60 33.11
N LEU A 419 -4.95 18.02 34.24
CA LEU A 419 -3.66 17.48 34.71
C LEU A 419 -3.73 16.01 35.13
N ILE A 420 -4.85 15.58 35.72
CA ILE A 420 -5.08 14.17 36.08
C ILE A 420 -5.20 13.31 34.82
N LEU A 421 -6.02 13.73 33.86
CA LEU A 421 -6.22 13.03 32.59
C LEU A 421 -4.91 12.96 31.80
N ALA A 422 -4.18 14.07 31.66
CA ALA A 422 -2.88 14.09 30.98
C ALA A 422 -1.88 13.09 31.61
N GLY A 423 -1.85 13.04 32.94
CA GLY A 423 -1.01 12.10 33.67
C GLY A 423 -1.43 10.64 33.50
N SER A 424 -2.74 10.38 33.38
CA SER A 424 -3.30 9.04 33.18
C SER A 424 -3.06 8.53 31.76
N ILE A 425 -3.24 9.39 30.75
CA ILE A 425 -2.89 9.12 29.36
C ILE A 425 -1.40 8.79 29.23
N LEU A 426 -0.52 9.62 29.83
CA LEU A 426 0.91 9.36 29.84
C LEU A 426 1.24 7.99 30.44
N GLU A 427 0.60 7.64 31.56
CA GLU A 427 0.81 6.35 32.23
C GLU A 427 0.37 5.18 31.35
N ALA A 428 -0.79 5.25 30.71
CA ALA A 428 -1.26 4.24 29.77
C ALA A 428 -0.28 4.04 28.59
N VAL A 429 0.23 5.12 28.00
CA VAL A 429 1.21 5.08 26.90
C VAL A 429 2.53 4.42 27.33
N LEU A 430 3.01 4.73 28.54
CA LEU A 430 4.28 4.18 29.04
C LEU A 430 4.15 2.70 29.45
N ILE A 431 3.02 2.30 30.04
CA ILE A 431 2.72 0.90 30.36
C ILE A 431 2.68 0.07 29.08
N ASP A 432 1.95 0.56 28.09
CA ASP A 432 1.90 -0.06 26.77
C ASP A 432 3.30 -0.21 26.15
N TRP A 433 4.07 0.89 26.09
CA TRP A 433 5.36 0.86 25.42
C TRP A 433 6.32 -0.12 26.10
N LEU A 434 6.35 -0.13 27.44
CA LEU A 434 7.17 -1.09 28.16
C LEU A 434 6.67 -2.53 27.97
N SER A 435 5.35 -2.73 27.87
CA SER A 435 4.73 -4.02 27.60
C SER A 435 5.17 -4.58 26.23
N GLU A 436 5.20 -3.73 25.22
CA GLU A 436 5.68 -4.08 23.87
C GLU A 436 7.17 -4.41 23.86
N ILE A 437 8.02 -3.57 24.48
CA ILE A 437 9.48 -3.81 24.52
C ILE A 437 9.82 -5.13 25.24
N LYS A 438 9.15 -5.40 26.36
CA LYS A 438 9.46 -6.56 27.22
C LYS A 438 8.66 -7.81 26.85
N GLY A 439 7.65 -7.71 25.99
CA GLY A 439 6.78 -8.83 25.61
C GLY A 439 5.96 -9.39 26.79
N HIS A 440 5.47 -8.51 27.66
CA HIS A 440 4.63 -8.86 28.80
C HIS A 440 3.50 -7.82 28.99
N ASP A 441 2.29 -8.26 29.32
CA ASP A 441 1.14 -7.36 29.51
C ASP A 441 1.15 -6.69 30.89
N TYR A 442 1.71 -5.48 30.98
CA TYR A 442 1.73 -4.73 32.24
C TYR A 442 0.43 -3.96 32.54
N PHE A 443 -0.61 -4.10 31.72
CA PHE A 443 -1.96 -3.66 32.10
C PHE A 443 -2.63 -4.67 33.04
N THR A 444 -2.29 -5.95 32.91
CA THR A 444 -2.83 -7.03 33.75
C THR A 444 -1.89 -7.45 34.88
N GLU A 445 -0.57 -7.39 34.64
CA GLU A 445 0.45 -7.73 35.63
C GLU A 445 1.22 -6.50 36.11
N ASP A 446 1.58 -6.46 37.40
CA ASP A 446 2.37 -5.35 37.94
C ASP A 446 3.83 -5.47 37.49
N TYR A 447 4.39 -4.42 36.87
CA TYR A 447 5.84 -4.34 36.63
C TYR A 447 6.57 -4.21 37.98
N VAL A 448 7.44 -5.15 38.29
CA VAL A 448 8.18 -5.21 39.57
C VAL A 448 9.61 -4.75 39.37
N ILE A 449 10.04 -3.77 40.17
CA ILE A 449 11.42 -3.31 40.22
C ILE A 449 12.08 -3.63 41.56
N THR A 450 13.40 -3.80 41.53
CA THR A 450 14.21 -4.04 42.73
C THR A 450 14.73 -2.70 43.25
N ASP A 451 14.40 -2.36 44.50
CA ASP A 451 14.90 -1.13 45.14
C ASP A 451 16.41 -1.23 45.45
N ARG A 452 17.00 -0.12 45.89
CA ARG A 452 18.44 -0.05 46.26
C ARG A 452 18.83 -0.99 47.41
N ASN A 453 17.85 -1.51 48.15
CA ASN A 453 18.01 -2.41 49.28
C ASN A 453 17.67 -3.87 48.93
N GLY A 454 17.45 -4.18 47.64
CA GLY A 454 17.13 -5.53 47.16
C GLY A 454 15.66 -5.95 47.34
N ARG A 455 14.76 -5.03 47.71
CA ARG A 455 13.33 -5.34 47.88
C ARG A 455 12.58 -5.16 46.56
N GLN A 456 11.69 -6.10 46.27
CA GLN A 456 10.77 -5.97 45.14
C GLN A 456 9.60 -5.05 45.49
N LYS A 457 9.34 -4.06 44.65
CA LYS A 457 8.16 -3.19 44.72
C LYS A 457 7.51 -3.04 43.35
N ARG A 458 6.23 -2.70 43.33
CA ARG A 458 5.53 -2.26 42.11
C ARG A 458 6.19 -0.97 41.58
N ALA A 459 6.35 -0.91 40.27
CA ALA A 459 6.87 0.25 39.57
C ALA A 459 5.91 1.44 39.64
N ASP A 460 6.46 2.60 39.96
CA ASP A 460 5.75 3.87 39.88
C ASP A 460 5.96 4.50 38.50
N LEU A 461 5.16 5.51 38.12
CA LEU A 461 5.28 6.22 36.83
C LEU A 461 6.71 6.70 36.51
N ILE A 462 7.48 7.08 37.55
CA ILE A 462 8.89 7.49 37.39
C ILE A 462 9.78 6.33 36.89
N ASP A 463 9.47 5.11 37.31
CA ASP A 463 10.23 3.90 37.02
C ASP A 463 10.01 3.51 35.54
N TYR A 464 8.76 3.59 35.06
CA TYR A 464 8.45 3.42 33.63
C TYR A 464 9.19 4.42 32.73
N ILE A 465 9.17 5.73 33.07
CA ILE A 465 9.88 6.76 32.30
C ILE A 465 11.39 6.47 32.27
N ASN A 466 11.98 6.09 33.40
CA ASN A 466 13.42 5.87 33.47
C ASN A 466 13.87 4.60 32.74
N GLU A 467 13.07 3.54 32.79
CA GLU A 467 13.33 2.29 32.08
C GLU A 467 13.29 2.52 30.56
N ILE A 468 12.23 3.16 30.05
CA ILE A 468 12.11 3.50 28.62
C ILE A 468 13.25 4.45 28.20
N LYS A 469 13.56 5.48 29.00
CA LYS A 469 14.71 6.37 28.77
C LYS A 469 16.03 5.62 28.70
N TYR A 470 16.20 4.54 29.46
CA TYR A 470 17.42 3.76 29.41
C TYR A 470 17.51 2.95 28.12
N ILE A 471 16.40 2.33 27.72
CA ILE A 471 16.30 1.47 26.53
C ILE A 471 16.45 2.29 25.24
N GLU A 472 15.79 3.43 25.15
CA GLU A 472 15.67 4.25 23.93
C GLU A 472 16.79 5.30 23.77
N ARG A 473 17.89 5.17 24.49
CA ARG A 473 19.02 6.10 24.38
C ARG A 473 19.70 6.00 23.01
N PRO A 474 20.08 7.14 22.40
CA PRO A 474 19.95 8.53 22.87
C PRO A 474 18.64 9.24 22.46
N HIS A 475 17.74 8.58 21.74
CA HIS A 475 16.66 9.20 20.97
C HIS A 475 15.45 9.69 21.78
N TRP A 476 15.31 9.29 23.05
CA TRP A 476 14.16 9.65 23.90
C TRP A 476 14.57 10.37 25.21
N ILE A 477 15.65 11.15 25.18
CA ILE A 477 16.15 11.85 26.39
C ILE A 477 15.31 13.09 26.71
N ASP A 478 14.93 13.84 25.69
CA ASP A 478 14.22 15.11 25.83
C ASP A 478 12.75 14.87 26.18
N GLU A 479 12.11 13.90 25.52
CA GLU A 479 10.73 13.48 25.78
C GLU A 479 10.60 12.82 27.16
N ALA A 480 11.59 12.06 27.62
CA ALA A 480 11.61 11.59 29.01
C ALA A 480 11.61 12.75 30.01
N THR A 481 12.28 13.86 29.68
CA THR A 481 12.32 15.05 30.53
C THR A 481 10.93 15.72 30.56
N LYS A 482 10.27 15.83 29.41
CA LYS A 482 8.87 16.29 29.30
C LYS A 482 7.91 15.39 30.09
N ALA A 483 8.05 14.06 29.99
CA ALA A 483 7.26 13.09 30.74
C ALA A 483 7.44 13.24 32.27
N HIS A 484 8.67 13.50 32.74
CA HIS A 484 8.93 13.80 34.15
C HIS A 484 8.24 15.08 34.61
N GLU A 485 8.19 16.11 33.77
CA GLU A 485 7.47 17.36 34.07
C GLU A 485 5.96 17.15 34.15
N ILE A 486 5.35 16.42 33.21
CA ILE A 486 3.92 16.04 33.29
C ILE A 486 3.62 15.33 34.60
N ARG A 487 4.45 14.34 34.97
CA ARG A 487 4.32 13.61 36.25
C ARG A 487 4.39 14.55 37.46
N LYS A 488 5.34 15.49 37.47
CA LYS A 488 5.47 16.48 38.55
C LYS A 488 4.22 17.36 38.65
N LYS A 489 3.71 17.85 37.52
CA LYS A 489 2.50 18.69 37.48
C LYS A 489 1.24 17.94 37.90
N ARG A 490 1.08 16.68 37.49
CA ARG A 490 0.00 15.78 37.98
C ARG A 490 0.03 15.66 39.51
N ASN A 491 1.21 15.53 40.11
CA ASN A 491 1.34 15.37 41.55
C ASN A 491 0.94 16.62 42.36
N LEU A 492 0.83 17.80 41.73
CA LEU A 492 0.30 19.02 42.39
C LEU A 492 -1.18 18.90 42.78
N VAL A 493 -1.90 17.96 42.16
CA VAL A 493 -3.32 17.69 42.45
C VAL A 493 -3.48 16.67 43.58
N HIS A 494 -2.40 16.01 44.02
CA HIS A 494 -2.46 14.93 44.99
C HIS A 494 -2.73 15.46 46.42
N ALA A 495 -3.76 14.92 47.09
CA ALA A 495 -4.26 15.43 48.38
C ALA A 495 -3.20 15.53 49.49
N LYS A 496 -2.22 14.61 49.53
CA LYS A 496 -1.11 14.62 50.50
C LYS A 496 -0.07 15.73 50.29
N LEU A 497 0.00 16.31 49.10
CA LEU A 497 0.99 17.34 48.74
C LEU A 497 0.44 18.77 48.84
N GLY A 498 -0.81 18.92 49.26
CA GLY A 498 -1.53 20.19 49.27
C GLY A 498 -1.97 20.57 47.87
N ILE A 499 -3.26 20.89 47.69
CA ILE A 499 -3.76 21.39 46.41
C ILE A 499 -3.17 22.79 46.20
N ASN A 500 -2.04 22.88 45.50
CA ASN A 500 -1.34 24.15 45.28
C ASN A 500 -2.04 24.92 44.16
N SER A 501 -3.17 25.56 44.50
CA SER A 501 -4.15 26.06 43.54
C SER A 501 -3.62 27.21 42.65
N ASP A 502 -2.60 27.94 43.11
CA ASP A 502 -2.04 29.09 42.39
C ASP A 502 -1.14 28.67 41.20
N GLU A 503 -0.57 27.47 41.24
CA GLU A 503 0.25 26.92 40.15
C GLU A 503 -0.57 26.16 39.09
N ILE A 504 -1.85 25.88 39.36
CA ILE A 504 -2.73 25.14 38.44
C ILE A 504 -3.56 26.14 37.64
N ASN A 505 -3.00 26.56 36.51
CA ASN A 505 -3.60 27.55 35.62
C ASN A 505 -3.60 27.07 34.15
N GLU A 506 -4.17 27.89 33.27
CA GLU A 506 -4.27 27.61 31.84
C GLU A 506 -2.90 27.36 31.19
N GLU A 507 -1.90 28.19 31.52
CA GLU A 507 -0.55 28.10 30.96
C GLU A 507 0.12 26.77 31.31
N THR A 508 -0.01 26.35 32.57
CA THR A 508 0.52 25.06 33.04
C THR A 508 -0.16 23.90 32.34
N CYS A 509 -1.48 23.95 32.17
CA CYS A 509 -2.22 22.90 31.46
C CYS A 509 -1.84 22.84 29.99
N ARG A 510 -1.71 24.00 29.32
CA ARG A 510 -1.28 24.09 27.92
C ARG A 510 0.09 23.47 27.71
N MET A 511 1.06 23.82 28.56
CA MET A 511 2.40 23.22 28.55
C MET A 511 2.34 21.69 28.73
N VAL A 512 1.52 21.19 29.65
CA VAL A 512 1.36 19.74 29.88
C VAL A 512 0.75 19.03 28.67
N ILE A 513 -0.26 19.63 28.02
CA ILE A 513 -0.87 19.08 26.80
C ILE A 513 0.18 19.03 25.67
N ASP A 514 0.95 20.10 25.47
CA ASP A 514 1.99 20.16 24.45
C ASP A 514 3.11 19.13 24.71
N TYR A 515 3.53 18.97 25.98
CA TYR A 515 4.50 17.95 26.36
C TYR A 515 3.98 16.54 26.16
N LEU A 516 2.70 16.31 26.46
CA LEU A 516 2.08 15.00 26.26
C LEU A 516 2.01 14.67 24.78
N ARG A 517 1.64 15.63 23.94
CA ARG A 517 1.65 15.52 22.48
C ARG A 517 3.04 15.15 21.96
N ASP A 518 4.09 15.81 22.44
CA ASP A 518 5.46 15.49 22.03
C ASP A 518 5.87 14.06 22.41
N VAL A 519 5.51 13.60 23.61
CA VAL A 519 5.77 12.22 24.04
C VAL A 519 5.01 11.23 23.15
N ILE A 520 3.73 11.45 22.89
CA ILE A 520 2.90 10.55 22.08
C ILE A 520 3.37 10.49 20.62
N LYS A 521 3.81 11.60 20.05
CA LYS A 521 4.38 11.66 18.69
C LYS A 521 5.56 10.70 18.50
N THR A 522 6.34 10.43 19.55
CA THR A 522 7.44 9.46 19.46
C THR A 522 6.97 8.02 19.22
N ARG A 523 5.69 7.74 19.44
CA ARG A 523 5.03 6.46 19.13
C ARG A 523 4.34 6.46 17.76
N GLY A 524 4.57 7.49 16.94
CA GLY A 524 3.98 7.62 15.60
C GLY A 524 2.52 8.05 15.60
N VAL A 525 1.93 8.37 16.76
CA VAL A 525 0.53 8.80 16.85
C VAL A 525 0.45 10.31 16.61
N GLU A 526 -0.30 10.70 15.60
CA GLU A 526 -0.65 12.11 15.33
C GLU A 526 -2.09 12.40 15.78
N GLU A 527 -2.31 13.62 16.28
CA GLU A 527 -3.65 14.14 16.59
C GLU A 527 -4.43 14.34 15.28
N GLN A 528 -5.70 13.93 15.25
CA GLN A 528 -6.65 14.33 14.21
C GLN A 528 -7.46 15.55 14.64
#